data_AF-A0A3D3NWI9-F1
#
_entry.id   AF-A0A3D3NWI9-F1
#
_cell.length_a   1.000
_cell.length_b   1.000
_cell.length_c   1.000
_cell.angle_alpha   90.00
_cell.angle_beta   90.00
_cell.angle_gamma   90.00
#
_symmetry.space_group_name_H-M   'P 1'
#
loop_
_entity.id
_entity.type
_entity.pdbx_description
1 polymer ?
#
loop_
_entity_poly.entity_id
_entity_poly.type
_entity_poly.pdbx_seq_one_letter_code
_entity_poly.pdbx_strand_id
1 'polypeptide(L)'
;MSPKGFTPTASLQHSHGFALLEIILALGLFSLVAVGLTRALDMIAQTSRQARQEAQVLRVLESVLAEVSHQPELKPTTVTFPKSADHVEARATISKAELITKDKTQLDHIFHIQAEAWIEDGRKKVLKRQMQTYVYSPASP
;
A
#
# COMPACT_ATOMS: atom_id res chain seq x y z
N MET A 1 54.59 21.33 70.19
CA MET A 1 54.81 22.10 68.94
C MET A 1 54.10 21.37 67.80
N SER A 2 53.16 22.05 67.16
CA SER A 2 52.33 21.68 65.97
C SER A 2 53.17 21.57 64.67
N PRO A 3 52.65 21.14 63.48
CA PRO A 3 51.23 21.08 63.09
C PRO A 3 50.72 19.85 62.31
N LYS A 4 49.39 19.82 62.20
CA LYS A 4 48.51 18.99 61.38
C LYS A 4 48.76 19.18 59.88
N GLY A 5 48.67 18.11 59.10
CA GLY A 5 48.46 18.15 57.65
C GLY A 5 47.07 17.60 57.32
N PHE A 6 46.05 18.47 57.32
CA PHE A 6 44.75 18.18 56.73
C PHE A 6 44.89 18.31 55.21
N THR A 7 44.81 17.20 54.48
CA THR A 7 44.69 17.25 53.02
C THR A 7 43.27 17.68 52.68
N PRO A 8 43.06 18.82 51.99
CA PRO A 8 41.73 19.22 51.59
C PRO A 8 41.24 18.21 50.54
N THR A 9 40.13 17.56 50.84
CA THR A 9 39.33 16.87 49.84
C THR A 9 38.91 17.94 48.84
N ALA A 10 39.41 17.86 47.61
CA ALA A 10 38.97 18.72 46.53
C ALA A 10 37.48 18.42 46.29
N SER A 11 36.61 19.20 46.93
CA SER A 11 35.19 19.23 46.60
C SER A 11 35.10 19.79 45.18
N LEU A 12 34.73 18.92 44.22
CA LEU A 12 34.32 19.34 42.89
C LEU A 12 33.14 20.31 43.07
N GLN A 13 33.43 21.60 43.00
CA GLN A 13 32.44 22.67 43.05
C GLN A 13 31.41 22.41 41.96
N HIS A 14 30.16 22.25 42.37
CA HIS A 14 29.03 22.09 41.47
C HIS A 14 28.86 23.34 40.60
N SER A 15 28.89 23.15 39.28
CA SER A 15 28.58 24.14 38.26
C SER A 15 27.08 24.50 38.25
N HIS A 16 26.60 25.21 39.27
CA HIS A 16 25.20 25.68 39.38
C HIS A 16 24.87 26.94 38.56
N GLY A 17 25.60 27.23 37.49
CA GLY A 17 25.45 28.47 36.70
C GLY A 17 24.50 28.40 35.51
N PHE A 18 24.08 27.20 35.07
CA PHE A 18 23.42 27.03 33.76
C PHE A 18 22.20 26.09 33.76
N ALA A 19 21.63 25.75 34.92
CA ALA A 19 20.51 24.80 35.01
C ALA A 19 19.29 25.21 34.15
N LEU A 20 18.99 26.50 34.07
CA LEU A 20 17.90 27.00 33.22
C LEU A 20 18.20 26.78 31.73
N LEU A 21 19.44 27.02 31.29
CA LEU A 21 19.87 26.77 29.91
C LEU A 21 19.80 25.28 29.56
N GLU A 22 20.21 24.41 30.48
CA GLU A 22 20.13 22.96 30.33
C GLU A 22 18.68 22.49 30.16
N ILE A 23 17.75 23.00 30.97
CA ILE A 23 16.33 22.70 30.84
C ILE A 23 15.78 23.20 29.49
N ILE A 24 16.15 24.40 29.06
CA ILE A 24 15.71 24.95 27.77
C ILE A 24 16.25 24.10 26.61
N LEU A 25 17.53 23.69 26.66
CA LEU A 25 18.12 22.82 25.66
C LEU A 25 17.46 21.43 25.64
N ALA A 26 17.21 20.85 26.82
CA ALA A 26 16.52 19.58 26.95
C ALA A 26 15.11 19.64 26.37
N LEU A 27 14.35 20.68 26.68
CA LEU A 27 13.01 20.90 26.12
C LEU A 27 13.05 21.12 24.61
N GLY A 28 14.04 21.86 24.11
CA GLY A 28 14.26 22.06 22.68
C GLY A 28 14.53 20.75 21.95
N LEU A 29 15.50 19.95 22.44
CA LEU A 29 15.83 18.66 21.87
C LEU A 29 14.65 17.70 21.94
N PHE A 30 13.97 17.63 23.08
CA PHE A 30 12.81 16.78 23.28
C PHE A 30 11.67 17.15 22.31
N SER A 31 11.42 18.44 22.13
CA SER A 31 10.41 18.93 21.17
C SER A 31 10.74 18.54 19.73
N LEU A 32 12.01 18.66 19.33
CA LEU A 32 12.46 18.23 18.00
C LEU A 32 12.22 16.73 17.78
N VAL A 33 12.58 15.90 18.76
CA VAL A 33 12.36 14.44 18.71
C VAL A 33 10.87 14.11 18.64
N ALA A 34 10.04 14.74 19.48
CA ALA A 34 8.60 14.51 19.52
C ALA A 34 7.92 14.85 18.18
N VAL A 35 8.26 15.99 17.57
CA VAL A 35 7.75 16.38 16.25
C VAL A 35 8.25 15.42 15.17
N GLY A 36 9.53 15.03 15.20
CA GLY A 36 10.11 14.07 14.26
C GLY A 36 9.40 12.71 14.30
N LEU A 37 9.17 12.18 15.50
CA LEU A 37 8.45 10.92 15.70
C LEU A 37 7.00 11.03 15.22
N THR A 38 6.31 12.12 15.53
CA THR A 38 4.92 12.33 15.12
C THR A 38 4.79 12.31 13.59
N ARG A 39 5.72 12.97 12.87
CA ARG A 39 5.76 12.94 11.40
C ARG A 39 6.05 11.54 10.85
N ALA A 40 6.98 10.82 11.47
CA ALA A 40 7.29 9.45 11.05
C ALA A 40 6.06 8.53 11.21
N LEU A 41 5.33 8.64 12.32
CA LEU A 41 4.10 7.88 12.56
C LEU A 41 3.01 8.21 11.54
N ASP A 42 2.83 9.49 11.21
CA ASP A 42 1.85 9.90 10.21
C ASP A 42 2.19 9.34 8.82
N MET A 43 3.48 9.39 8.41
CA MET A 43 3.94 8.78 7.16
C MET A 43 3.67 7.27 7.12
N ILE A 44 3.94 6.56 8.22
CA ILE A 44 3.67 5.12 8.34
C ILE A 44 2.16 4.85 8.23
N ALA A 45 1.34 5.66 8.91
CA ALA A 45 -0.12 5.52 8.87
C ALA A 45 -0.66 5.73 7.44
N GLN A 46 -0.19 6.76 6.73
CA GLN A 46 -0.58 7.04 5.35
C GLN A 46 -0.18 5.88 4.41
N THR A 47 1.07 5.43 4.52
CA THR A 47 1.60 4.31 3.70
C THR A 47 0.83 3.02 3.99
N SER A 48 0.53 2.73 5.25
CA SER A 48 -0.23 1.55 5.66
C SER A 48 -1.66 1.58 5.13
N ARG A 49 -2.33 2.74 5.16
CA ARG A 49 -3.67 2.91 4.58
C ARG A 49 -3.66 2.66 3.07
N GLN A 50 -2.68 3.24 2.36
CA GLN A 50 -2.54 3.05 0.92
C GLN A 50 -2.29 1.58 0.56
N ALA A 51 -1.38 0.91 1.27
CA ALA A 51 -1.11 -0.51 1.05
C ALA A 51 -2.34 -1.39 1.30
N ARG A 52 -3.13 -1.06 2.34
CA ARG A 52 -4.38 -1.77 2.64
C ARG A 52 -5.42 -1.59 1.53
N GLN A 53 -5.61 -0.36 1.04
CA GLN A 53 -6.51 -0.07 -0.07
C GLN A 53 -6.10 -0.82 -1.34
N GLU A 54 -4.80 -0.87 -1.65
CA GLU A 54 -4.30 -1.61 -2.79
C GLU A 54 -4.53 -3.13 -2.66
N ALA A 55 -4.27 -3.71 -1.49
CA ALA A 55 -4.54 -5.12 -1.24
C ALA A 55 -6.04 -5.46 -1.36
N GLN A 56 -6.94 -4.55 -0.95
CA GLN A 56 -8.39 -4.71 -1.12
C GLN A 56 -8.78 -4.74 -2.60
N VAL A 57 -8.27 -3.79 -3.39
CA VAL A 57 -8.52 -3.73 -4.83
C VAL A 57 -8.01 -4.99 -5.55
N LEU A 58 -6.81 -5.46 -5.22
CA LEU A 58 -6.23 -6.67 -5.80
C LEU A 58 -7.05 -7.91 -5.46
N ARG A 59 -7.52 -8.06 -4.22
CA ARG A 59 -8.38 -9.19 -3.83
C ARG A 59 -9.68 -9.22 -4.63
N VAL A 60 -10.30 -8.06 -4.85
CA VAL A 60 -11.51 -7.95 -5.67
C VAL A 60 -11.21 -8.28 -7.13
N LEU A 61 -10.08 -7.83 -7.67
CA LEU A 61 -9.64 -8.20 -9.02
C LEU A 61 -9.43 -9.70 -9.18
N GLU A 62 -8.75 -10.34 -8.23
CA GLU A 62 -8.54 -11.79 -8.24
C GLU A 62 -9.86 -12.54 -8.21
N SER A 63 -10.79 -12.13 -7.36
CA SER A 63 -12.13 -12.73 -7.27
C SER A 63 -12.90 -12.58 -8.58
N VAL A 64 -12.95 -11.37 -9.15
CA VAL A 64 -13.65 -11.09 -10.40
C VAL A 64 -13.03 -11.85 -11.57
N LEU A 65 -11.70 -11.85 -11.65
CA LEU A 65 -10.98 -12.55 -12.71
C LEU A 65 -11.22 -14.06 -12.63
N ALA A 66 -11.19 -14.64 -11.43
CA ALA A 66 -11.49 -16.05 -11.20
C ALA A 66 -12.95 -16.39 -11.54
N GLU A 67 -13.91 -15.56 -11.14
CA GLU A 67 -15.33 -15.78 -11.44
C GLU A 67 -15.60 -15.78 -12.95
N VAL A 68 -15.02 -14.83 -13.68
CA VAL A 68 -15.21 -14.72 -15.13
C VAL A 68 -14.44 -15.80 -15.89
N SER A 69 -13.23 -16.18 -15.45
CA SER A 69 -12.41 -17.18 -16.12
C SER A 69 -12.94 -18.61 -16.01
N HIS A 70 -13.73 -18.91 -14.97
CA HIS A 70 -14.34 -20.23 -14.77
C HIS A 70 -15.75 -20.36 -15.34
N GLN A 71 -16.22 -19.36 -16.12
CA GLN A 71 -17.50 -19.49 -16.80
C GLN A 71 -17.45 -20.62 -17.83
N PRO A 72 -18.47 -21.50 -17.88
CA PRO A 72 -18.48 -22.66 -18.78
C PRO A 72 -18.53 -22.26 -20.27
N GLU A 73 -19.11 -21.09 -20.57
CA GLU A 73 -19.08 -20.48 -21.90
C GLU A 73 -18.61 -19.03 -21.77
N LEU A 74 -17.48 -18.70 -22.42
CA LEU A 74 -16.94 -17.35 -22.53
C LEU A 74 -17.50 -16.69 -23.79
N LYS A 75 -18.32 -15.67 -23.60
CA LYS A 75 -18.84 -14.84 -24.70
C LYS A 75 -18.23 -13.45 -24.63
N PRO A 76 -17.84 -12.84 -25.76
CA PRO A 76 -17.33 -11.48 -25.75
C PRO A 76 -18.35 -10.52 -25.15
N THR A 77 -18.09 -10.03 -23.95
CA THR A 77 -19.03 -9.21 -23.19
C THR A 77 -18.29 -8.38 -22.15
N THR A 78 -19.01 -7.39 -21.61
CA THR A 78 -18.60 -6.67 -20.41
C THR A 78 -19.49 -7.10 -19.26
N VAL A 79 -18.87 -7.43 -18.12
CA VAL A 79 -19.56 -7.67 -16.86
C VAL A 79 -19.15 -6.60 -15.85
N THR A 80 -20.12 -5.97 -15.21
CA THR A 80 -19.89 -5.01 -14.12
C THR A 80 -20.32 -5.64 -12.81
N PHE A 81 -19.47 -5.52 -11.80
CA PHE A 81 -19.71 -6.09 -10.47
C PHE A 81 -20.23 -5.00 -9.52
N PRO A 82 -21.16 -5.33 -8.62
CA PRO A 82 -21.60 -4.40 -7.60
C PRO A 82 -20.44 -4.01 -6.68
N LYS A 83 -20.57 -2.83 -6.07
CA LYS A 83 -19.58 -2.29 -5.15
C LYS A 83 -19.38 -3.25 -3.98
N SER A 84 -18.13 -3.67 -3.76
CA SER A 84 -17.77 -4.54 -2.64
C SER A 84 -17.95 -3.83 -1.29
N ALA A 85 -17.97 -4.59 -0.20
CA ALA A 85 -18.05 -4.05 1.17
C ALA A 85 -16.96 -3.00 1.46
N ASP A 86 -15.82 -3.10 0.78
CA ASP A 86 -14.69 -2.17 0.86
C ASP A 86 -14.79 -0.97 -0.10
N HIS A 87 -15.96 -0.67 -0.66
CA HIS A 87 -16.20 0.40 -1.64
C HIS A 87 -15.40 0.29 -2.95
N VAL A 88 -14.92 -0.91 -3.27
CA VAL A 88 -14.25 -1.21 -4.53
C VAL A 88 -15.28 -1.57 -5.59
N GLU A 89 -15.22 -0.91 -6.74
CA GLU A 89 -16.00 -1.24 -7.92
C GLU A 89 -15.13 -2.00 -8.92
N ALA A 90 -15.73 -2.91 -9.68
CA ALA A 90 -15.00 -3.70 -10.66
C ALA A 90 -15.79 -3.94 -11.95
N ARG A 91 -15.05 -4.11 -13.05
CA ARG A 91 -15.56 -4.43 -14.38
C ARG A 91 -14.62 -5.43 -15.05
N ALA A 92 -15.17 -6.46 -15.67
CA ALA A 92 -14.45 -7.39 -16.52
C ALA A 92 -14.89 -7.23 -17.97
N THR A 93 -13.95 -7.38 -18.90
CA THR A 93 -14.20 -7.38 -20.34
C THR A 93 -13.59 -8.65 -20.92
N ILE A 94 -14.41 -9.41 -21.64
CA ILE A 94 -14.02 -10.65 -22.34
C ILE A 94 -13.94 -10.33 -23.83
N SER A 95 -12.84 -10.68 -24.48
CA SER A 95 -12.63 -10.54 -25.92
C SER A 95 -12.01 -11.81 -26.52
N LYS A 96 -12.24 -12.06 -27.81
CA LYS A 96 -11.60 -13.18 -28.53
C LYS A 96 -10.13 -12.82 -28.76
N ALA A 97 -9.22 -13.74 -28.43
CA ALA A 97 -7.80 -13.52 -28.60
C ALA A 97 -7.36 -13.95 -30.01
N GLU A 98 -6.80 -13.01 -30.77
CA GLU A 98 -6.21 -13.29 -32.09
C GLU A 98 -4.72 -13.64 -31.91
N LEU A 99 -4.45 -14.86 -31.41
CA LEU A 99 -3.10 -15.33 -31.15
C LEU A 99 -2.59 -16.18 -32.32
N ILE A 100 -1.36 -15.91 -32.75
CA ILE A 100 -0.66 -16.66 -33.79
C ILE A 100 0.59 -17.29 -33.18
N THR A 101 0.77 -18.60 -33.37
CA THR A 101 1.99 -19.31 -32.94
C THR A 101 3.16 -18.99 -33.87
N LYS A 102 4.39 -19.29 -33.44
CA LYS A 102 5.61 -19.17 -34.26
C LYS A 102 5.51 -19.93 -35.59
N ASP A 103 4.67 -20.97 -35.64
CA ASP A 103 4.43 -21.79 -36.83
C ASP A 103 3.34 -21.22 -37.76
N LYS A 104 2.89 -19.97 -37.51
CA LYS A 104 1.84 -19.25 -38.26
C LYS A 104 0.46 -19.91 -38.23
N THR A 105 0.22 -20.83 -37.30
CA THR A 105 -1.14 -21.34 -37.03
C THR A 105 -1.88 -20.42 -36.07
N GLN A 106 -3.17 -20.20 -36.33
CA GLN A 106 -4.04 -19.40 -35.47
C GLN A 106 -4.49 -20.23 -34.26
N LEU A 107 -4.41 -19.64 -33.07
CA LEU A 107 -4.86 -20.26 -31.82
C LEU A 107 -6.33 -19.89 -31.59
N ASP A 108 -7.21 -20.79 -32.00
CA ASP A 108 -8.66 -20.64 -31.80
C ASP A 108 -9.08 -21.00 -30.37
N HIS A 109 -10.29 -20.56 -29.98
CA HIS A 109 -10.90 -20.82 -28.67
C HIS A 109 -10.14 -20.22 -27.47
N ILE A 110 -9.30 -19.21 -27.71
CA ILE A 110 -8.66 -18.43 -26.65
C ILE A 110 -9.39 -17.10 -26.47
N PHE A 111 -9.67 -16.77 -25.21
CA PHE A 111 -10.28 -15.52 -24.80
C PHE A 111 -9.32 -14.73 -23.94
N HIS A 112 -9.26 -13.43 -24.17
CA HIS A 112 -8.57 -12.46 -23.32
C HIS A 112 -9.59 -11.87 -22.35
N ILE A 113 -9.30 -11.99 -21.06
CA ILE A 113 -10.15 -11.45 -20.00
C ILE A 113 -9.35 -10.33 -19.33
N GLN A 114 -9.91 -9.13 -19.33
CA GLN A 114 -9.36 -7.96 -18.65
C GLN A 114 -10.30 -7.54 -17.52
N ALA A 115 -9.83 -7.62 -16.28
CA ALA A 115 -10.52 -7.10 -15.10
C ALA A 115 -9.92 -5.76 -14.70
N GLU A 116 -10.77 -4.78 -14.41
CA GLU A 116 -10.41 -3.48 -13.87
C GLU A 116 -11.18 -3.25 -12.57
N ALA A 117 -10.51 -2.70 -11.56
CA ALA A 117 -11.13 -2.32 -10.31
C ALA A 117 -10.67 -0.94 -9.88
N TRP A 118 -11.57 -0.18 -9.25
CA TRP A 118 -11.27 1.15 -8.77
C TRP A 118 -11.97 1.50 -7.45
N ILE A 119 -11.34 2.41 -6.71
CA ILE A 119 -11.95 3.13 -5.59
C ILE A 119 -12.20 4.57 -6.03
N GLU A 120 -13.41 5.06 -5.76
CA GLU A 120 -13.78 6.46 -5.96
C GLU A 120 -13.56 7.27 -4.69
N ASP A 121 -12.96 8.45 -4.84
CA ASP A 121 -12.97 9.51 -3.82
C ASP A 121 -13.62 10.76 -4.45
N GLY A 122 -14.85 11.04 -4.04
CA GLY A 122 -15.69 12.06 -4.67
C GLY A 122 -15.95 11.79 -6.16
N ARG A 123 -15.39 12.61 -7.05
CA ARG A 123 -15.54 12.49 -8.52
C ARG A 123 -14.32 11.92 -9.23
N LYS A 124 -13.27 11.51 -8.51
CA LYS A 124 -12.02 10.99 -9.10
C LYS A 124 -11.81 9.53 -8.70
N LYS A 125 -11.40 8.72 -9.68
CA LYS A 125 -10.89 7.36 -9.43
C LYS A 125 -9.48 7.48 -8.87
N VAL A 126 -9.33 7.30 -7.56
CA VAL A 126 -8.06 7.53 -6.85
C VAL A 126 -7.11 6.33 -6.98
N LEU A 127 -7.67 5.12 -7.09
CA LEU A 127 -6.88 3.90 -7.21
C LEU A 127 -7.50 2.99 -8.26
N LYS A 128 -7.01 3.04 -9.51
CA LYS A 128 -7.38 2.11 -10.58
C LYS A 128 -6.28 1.05 -10.73
N ARG A 129 -6.67 -0.23 -10.80
CA ARG A 129 -5.79 -1.37 -11.10
C ARG A 129 -6.43 -2.25 -12.17
N GLN A 130 -5.60 -2.97 -12.91
CA GLN A 130 -6.03 -3.91 -13.93
C GLN A 130 -5.29 -5.25 -13.81
N MET A 131 -5.96 -6.34 -14.12
CA MET A 131 -5.38 -7.67 -14.28
C MET A 131 -5.91 -8.29 -15.57
N GLN A 132 -5.08 -9.12 -16.21
CA GLN A 132 -5.43 -9.77 -17.46
C GLN A 132 -5.05 -11.25 -17.41
N THR A 133 -5.84 -12.08 -18.08
CA THR A 133 -5.52 -13.49 -18.28
C THR A 133 -6.00 -13.97 -19.65
N TYR A 134 -5.44 -15.09 -20.11
CA TYR A 134 -5.87 -15.78 -21.33
C TYR A 134 -6.42 -17.15 -20.94
N VAL A 135 -7.63 -17.46 -21.40
CA VAL A 135 -8.31 -18.73 -21.08
C VAL A 135 -8.65 -19.45 -22.36
N TYR A 136 -8.33 -20.75 -22.40
CA TYR A 136 -8.78 -21.65 -23.45
C TYR A 136 -10.14 -22.22 -23.07
N SER A 137 -11.14 -22.03 -23.94
CA SER A 137 -12.50 -22.55 -23.73
C SER A 137 -12.98 -23.29 -24.98
N PRO A 138 -12.86 -24.63 -25.04
CA PRO A 138 -13.28 -25.41 -26.21
C PRO A 138 -14.80 -25.41 -26.44
N ALA A 139 -15.59 -25.09 -25.42
CA ALA A 139 -17.05 -25.00 -25.49
C ALA A 139 -17.57 -23.65 -26.03
N SER A 140 -16.67 -22.68 -26.29
CA SER A 140 -17.05 -21.33 -26.69
C SER A 140 -16.69 -21.05 -28.16
N PRO A 141 -17.61 -20.48 -28.96
CA PRO A 141 -17.42 -20.29 -30.41
C PRO A 141 -16.42 -19.19 -30.82
#